data_AF-A0A7W5V0X4-F1
#
_entry.id   AF-A0A7W5V0X4-F1
#
_cell.length_a   1.000
_cell.length_b   1.000
_cell.length_c   1.000
_cell.angle_alpha   90.00
_cell.angle_beta   90.00
_cell.angle_gamma   90.00
#
_symmetry.space_group_name_H-M   'P 1'
#
loop_
_entity.id
_entity.type
_entity.pdbx_description
1 polymer ?
#
loop_
_entity_poly.entity_id
_entity_poly.type
_entity_poly.pdbx_seq_one_letter_code
_entity_poly.pdbx_strand_id
1 'polypeptide(L)'
;MDWWFTVFFAAPADGEAPYATVRYNPPGGAGDLTPVRNDGTFNSAGGVNHVRHEGTGRYTAVLKGAPYAADKGYVQVTAYGSGTPARCHQEGTAAAGGDALEVTVGCYAIGEDTTPRRINSPWVLSYVEGAGLHRDASAPAAYVTTTGDVGNPQVDTRRSYSADGETPTVSRLGAGWYRVAYTGIGKLGDSAQVSSLSPGRYCHLGNINSYSAPPRLLVDVYCHSAAGTGADARFGIAYVRAP
;
A
#
# COMPACT_ATOMS: atom_id res chain seq x y z
N MET A 1 -18.86 15.04 -4.48
CA MET A 1 -17.73 14.80 -5.38
C MET A 1 -17.60 13.29 -5.47
N ASP A 2 -17.89 12.71 -6.62
CA ASP A 2 -17.87 11.25 -6.79
C ASP A 2 -16.42 10.82 -7.00
N TRP A 3 -15.97 9.87 -6.18
CA TRP A 3 -14.62 9.32 -6.27
C TRP A 3 -14.70 7.90 -6.79
N TRP A 4 -13.88 7.61 -7.78
CA TRP A 4 -13.68 6.26 -8.29
C TRP A 4 -12.85 5.48 -7.27
N PHE A 5 -13.31 4.27 -6.95
CA PHE A 5 -12.54 3.32 -6.17
C PHE A 5 -12.45 2.02 -6.95
N THR A 6 -11.32 1.34 -6.80
CA THR A 6 -11.12 0.01 -7.35
C THR A 6 -11.10 -0.97 -6.19
N VAL A 7 -11.83 -2.07 -6.32
CA VAL A 7 -11.77 -3.17 -5.35
C VAL A 7 -11.01 -4.30 -6.00
N PHE A 8 -9.98 -4.78 -5.31
CA PHE A 8 -9.15 -5.89 -5.74
C PHE A 8 -9.26 -7.03 -4.75
N PHE A 9 -9.73 -8.18 -5.23
CA PHE A 9 -9.74 -9.41 -4.47
C PHE A 9 -8.78 -10.37 -5.14
N ALA A 10 -7.84 -10.90 -4.37
CA ALA A 10 -7.01 -12.01 -4.81
C ALA A 10 -7.00 -13.08 -3.72
N ALA A 11 -7.23 -14.33 -4.11
CA ALA A 11 -6.77 -15.45 -3.31
C ALA A 11 -5.23 -15.47 -3.42
N PRO A 12 -4.49 -15.90 -2.38
CA PRO A 12 -3.05 -16.09 -2.52
C PRO A 12 -2.80 -17.09 -3.65
N ALA A 13 -2.24 -16.63 -4.77
CA ALA A 13 -1.85 -17.51 -5.85
C ALA A 13 -0.64 -18.36 -5.43
N ASP A 14 -0.40 -19.46 -6.16
CA ASP A 14 0.70 -20.41 -5.95
C ASP A 14 2.08 -19.86 -6.35
N GLY A 15 2.24 -18.54 -6.47
CA GLY A 15 3.52 -17.92 -6.76
C GLY A 15 4.53 -18.12 -5.64
N GLU A 16 5.83 -18.07 -5.96
CA GLU A 16 6.91 -18.22 -4.97
C GLU A 16 7.35 -16.89 -4.34
N ALA A 17 6.87 -15.76 -4.88
CA ALA A 17 7.20 -14.43 -4.39
C ALA A 17 6.88 -14.26 -2.89
N PRO A 18 7.74 -13.55 -2.12
CA PRO A 18 7.45 -13.23 -0.73
C PRO A 18 6.11 -12.50 -0.62
N TYR A 19 5.22 -13.03 0.23
CA TYR A 19 3.86 -12.55 0.36
C TYR A 19 3.36 -12.75 1.79
N ALA A 20 2.64 -11.77 2.32
CA ALA A 20 1.99 -11.90 3.61
C ALA A 20 0.70 -11.09 3.65
N THR A 21 -0.27 -11.59 4.41
CA THR A 21 -1.48 -10.83 4.75
C THR A 21 -1.66 -10.79 6.26
N VAL A 22 -2.28 -9.73 6.75
CA VAL A 22 -2.70 -9.63 8.16
C VAL A 22 -4.10 -9.05 8.18
N ARG A 23 -5.05 -9.79 8.77
CA ARG A 23 -6.37 -9.25 9.12
C ARG A 23 -6.41 -8.99 10.63
N TYR A 24 -6.45 -7.72 11.01
CA TYR A 24 -6.42 -7.28 12.40
C TYR A 24 -7.75 -6.65 12.83
N ASN A 25 -8.22 -6.96 14.04
CA ASN A 25 -9.40 -6.36 14.68
C ASN A 25 -8.97 -5.69 16.00
N PRO A 26 -9.15 -4.37 16.20
CA PRO A 26 -8.97 -3.73 17.49
C PRO A 26 -10.11 -4.11 18.46
N PRO A 27 -9.89 -4.08 19.79
CA PRO A 27 -8.61 -3.92 20.47
C PRO A 27 -7.93 -5.29 20.62
N GLY A 28 -7.43 -5.86 19.53
CA GLY A 28 -6.66 -7.10 19.59
C GLY A 28 -5.31 -6.85 20.24
N GLY A 29 -5.23 -7.08 21.55
CA GLY A 29 -3.99 -7.15 22.34
C GLY A 29 -3.60 -5.83 23.00
N ALA A 30 -3.79 -5.73 24.31
CA ALA A 30 -3.03 -4.81 25.16
C ALA A 30 -1.66 -5.45 25.44
N GLY A 31 -0.57 -4.85 24.96
CA GLY A 31 0.82 -5.30 25.21
C GLY A 31 1.38 -6.35 24.22
N ASP A 32 2.71 -6.34 24.07
CA ASP A 32 3.66 -7.13 23.24
C ASP A 32 3.14 -8.01 22.09
N LEU A 33 3.78 -7.83 20.91
CA LEU A 33 3.66 -8.59 19.65
C LEU A 33 2.74 -9.82 19.71
N THR A 34 1.42 -9.59 19.66
CA THR A 34 0.45 -10.67 19.80
C THR A 34 0.34 -11.42 18.46
N PRO A 35 0.50 -12.76 18.44
CA PRO A 35 0.23 -13.56 17.25
C PRO A 35 -1.15 -13.30 16.68
N VAL A 36 -1.25 -13.02 15.39
CA VAL A 36 -2.53 -12.89 14.69
C VAL A 36 -2.83 -14.22 14.00
N ARG A 37 -3.83 -14.95 14.48
CA ARG A 37 -4.26 -16.26 13.93
C ARG A 37 -5.71 -16.19 13.51
N ASN A 38 -5.95 -16.07 12.20
CA ASN A 38 -7.28 -16.13 11.59
C ASN A 38 -7.15 -16.30 10.07
N ASP A 39 -8.25 -16.64 9.39
CA ASP A 39 -8.26 -16.99 7.95
C ASP A 39 -7.85 -15.84 7.01
N GLY A 40 -7.77 -14.60 7.50
CA GLY A 40 -7.29 -13.45 6.73
C GLY A 40 -5.80 -13.16 6.90
N THR A 41 -5.08 -14.00 7.66
CA THR A 41 -3.66 -13.82 7.95
C THR A 41 -2.84 -14.97 7.37
N PHE A 42 -1.85 -14.62 6.55
CA PHE A 42 -0.98 -15.56 5.85
C PHE A 42 0.47 -15.05 5.84
N ASN A 43 1.44 -15.97 5.78
CA ASN A 43 2.86 -15.66 5.70
C ASN A 43 3.55 -16.74 4.86
N SER A 44 4.08 -16.35 3.70
CA SER A 44 4.74 -17.26 2.75
C SER A 44 6.03 -17.89 3.28
N ALA A 45 6.66 -17.30 4.31
CA ALA A 45 7.83 -17.89 4.97
C ALA A 45 7.46 -18.96 6.01
N GLY A 46 6.15 -19.26 6.18
CA GLY A 46 5.66 -20.18 7.21
C GLY A 46 5.73 -19.62 8.64
N GLY A 47 6.11 -18.35 8.79
CA GLY A 47 6.19 -17.65 10.06
C GLY A 47 4.83 -17.23 10.63
N VAL A 48 4.85 -16.71 11.85
CA VAL A 48 3.66 -16.11 12.48
C VAL A 48 3.74 -14.59 12.38
N ASN A 49 2.68 -13.97 11.89
CA ASN A 49 2.54 -12.52 11.89
C ASN A 49 2.09 -12.04 13.27
N HIS A 50 2.68 -10.94 13.74
CA HIS A 50 2.34 -10.34 15.02
C HIS A 50 1.84 -8.90 14.82
N VAL A 51 1.00 -8.42 15.75
CA VAL A 51 0.61 -7.02 15.81
C VAL A 51 0.75 -6.51 17.24
N ARG A 52 1.31 -5.31 17.40
CA ARG A 52 1.37 -4.54 18.63
C ARG A 52 0.55 -3.27 18.46
N HIS A 53 -0.32 -2.97 19.42
CA HIS A 53 -1.06 -1.70 19.48
C HIS A 53 -0.21 -0.67 20.23
N GLU A 54 0.19 0.41 19.55
CA GLU A 54 1.09 1.44 20.10
C GLU A 54 0.35 2.60 20.76
N GLY A 55 -0.97 2.66 20.57
CA GLY A 55 -1.82 3.78 20.94
C GLY A 55 -2.93 3.99 19.92
N THR A 56 -3.82 4.95 20.20
CA THR A 56 -5.00 5.21 19.36
C THR A 56 -4.63 5.33 17.87
N GLY A 57 -5.18 4.44 17.06
CA GLY A 57 -4.97 4.40 15.61
C GLY A 57 -3.53 4.22 15.15
N ARG A 58 -2.65 3.63 15.98
CA ARG A 58 -1.28 3.31 15.61
C ARG A 58 -0.92 1.89 16.01
N TYR A 59 -0.38 1.13 15.06
CA TYR A 59 -0.03 -0.28 15.23
C TYR A 59 1.33 -0.58 14.62
N THR A 60 2.01 -1.60 15.14
CA THR A 60 3.20 -2.19 14.53
C THR A 60 2.87 -3.62 14.16
N ALA A 61 2.86 -3.94 12.88
CA ALA A 61 2.78 -5.32 12.39
C ALA A 61 4.18 -5.86 12.14
N VAL A 62 4.44 -7.12 12.51
CA VAL A 62 5.71 -7.80 12.27
C VAL A 62 5.49 -9.03 11.41
N LEU A 63 6.10 -9.02 10.22
CA LEU A 63 6.11 -10.15 9.28
C LEU A 63 7.42 -10.91 9.49
N LYS A 64 7.35 -12.10 10.11
CA LYS A 64 8.53 -12.93 10.39
C LYS A 64 8.87 -13.85 9.23
N GLY A 65 10.16 -13.97 8.94
CA GLY A 65 10.75 -14.80 7.89
C GLY A 65 11.90 -14.09 7.18
N ALA A 66 12.95 -14.85 6.82
CA ALA A 66 14.13 -14.33 6.13
C ALA A 66 13.80 -13.58 4.82
N PRO A 67 12.78 -13.99 4.03
CA PRO A 67 12.38 -13.23 2.85
C PRO A 67 11.97 -11.77 3.11
N TYR A 68 11.53 -11.42 4.33
CA TYR A 68 11.07 -10.07 4.65
C TYR A 68 12.16 -9.17 5.23
N ALA A 69 13.29 -9.74 5.67
CA ALA A 69 14.32 -9.06 6.44
C ALA A 69 15.01 -7.91 5.68
N ALA A 70 14.91 -7.89 4.35
CA ALA A 70 15.58 -6.91 3.51
C ALA A 70 14.90 -5.53 3.47
N ASP A 71 13.73 -5.33 4.11
CA ASP A 71 12.94 -4.09 4.01
C ASP A 71 12.79 -3.64 2.55
N LYS A 72 12.19 -4.54 1.77
CA LYS A 72 11.87 -4.42 0.35
C LYS A 72 10.39 -4.75 0.15
N GLY A 73 9.91 -4.51 -1.07
CA GLY A 73 8.55 -4.84 -1.46
C GLY A 73 7.56 -3.73 -1.17
N TYR A 74 6.29 -4.03 -1.36
CA TYR A 74 5.18 -3.11 -1.23
C TYR A 74 4.21 -3.57 -0.15
N VAL A 75 3.72 -2.61 0.63
CA VAL A 75 2.70 -2.82 1.64
C VAL A 75 1.48 -1.99 1.28
N GLN A 76 0.33 -2.64 1.14
CA GLN A 76 -0.96 -1.98 1.12
C GLN A 76 -1.70 -2.24 2.42
N VAL A 77 -2.28 -1.20 3.01
CA VAL A 77 -3.15 -1.30 4.17
C VAL A 77 -4.50 -0.70 3.84
N THR A 78 -5.58 -1.31 4.31
CA THR A 78 -6.94 -0.84 4.07
C THR A 78 -7.77 -1.05 5.32
N ALA A 79 -8.53 -0.02 5.73
CA ALA A 79 -9.49 -0.16 6.82
C ALA A 79 -10.64 -1.08 6.37
N TYR A 80 -11.20 -1.88 7.28
CA TYR A 80 -12.37 -2.71 6.98
C TYR A 80 -13.32 -2.78 8.17
N GLY A 81 -14.47 -3.41 7.94
CA GLY A 81 -15.49 -3.65 8.97
C GLY A 81 -16.51 -2.53 9.09
N SER A 82 -17.37 -2.66 10.09
CA SER A 82 -18.41 -1.69 10.42
C SER A 82 -17.97 -0.82 11.59
N GLY A 83 -18.12 0.50 11.50
CA GLY A 83 -17.74 1.42 12.56
C GLY A 83 -17.55 2.84 12.04
N THR A 84 -16.88 3.68 12.82
CA THR A 84 -16.47 5.01 12.39
C THR A 84 -15.63 4.89 11.12
N PRO A 85 -16.00 5.57 10.02
CA PRO A 85 -15.23 5.52 8.77
C PRO A 85 -13.77 5.91 8.99
N ALA A 86 -12.87 5.07 8.49
CA ALA A 86 -11.43 5.21 8.71
C ALA A 86 -10.64 5.06 7.41
N ARG A 87 -9.48 5.72 7.35
CA ARG A 87 -8.41 5.43 6.37
C ARG A 87 -7.22 4.89 7.14
N CYS A 88 -6.82 3.67 6.82
CA CYS A 88 -5.61 3.07 7.35
C CYS A 88 -4.56 2.97 6.23
N HIS A 89 -3.32 3.29 6.53
CA HIS A 89 -2.20 3.19 5.60
C HIS A 89 -0.90 2.81 6.32
N GLN A 90 0.10 2.39 5.55
CA GLN A 90 1.45 2.21 6.03
C GLN A 90 2.09 3.60 6.24
N GLU A 91 2.68 3.83 7.42
CA GLU A 91 3.41 5.07 7.75
C GLU A 91 4.94 4.89 7.67
N GLY A 92 5.40 3.64 7.74
CA GLY A 92 6.81 3.29 7.70
C GLY A 92 7.03 1.78 7.68
N THR A 93 8.13 1.35 7.08
CA THR A 93 8.67 0.00 7.22
C THR A 93 10.12 0.08 7.68
N ALA A 94 10.55 -0.94 8.40
CA ALA A 94 11.94 -1.09 8.80
C ALA A 94 12.26 -2.58 8.93
N ALA A 95 13.50 -2.95 8.61
CA ALA A 95 14.02 -4.24 9.03
C ALA A 95 13.98 -4.29 10.57
N ALA A 96 13.25 -5.25 11.12
CA ALA A 96 13.34 -5.56 12.54
C ALA A 96 14.56 -6.46 12.74
N GLY A 97 15.33 -6.26 13.81
CA GLY A 97 16.44 -7.18 14.12
C GLY A 97 15.95 -8.64 14.16
N GLY A 98 16.73 -9.55 13.58
CA GLY A 98 16.25 -10.91 13.27
C GLY A 98 15.52 -10.96 11.92
N ASP A 99 15.13 -12.13 11.47
CA ASP A 99 14.53 -12.33 10.16
C ASP A 99 13.08 -11.78 10.09
N ALA A 100 12.88 -10.46 10.04
CA ALA A 100 11.55 -9.86 10.05
C ALA A 100 11.47 -8.44 9.44
N LEU A 101 10.25 -8.10 8.98
CA LEU A 101 9.86 -6.74 8.58
C LEU A 101 8.88 -6.15 9.60
N GLU A 102 9.19 -4.97 10.12
CA GLU A 102 8.25 -4.14 10.86
C GLU A 102 7.52 -3.20 9.92
N VAL A 103 6.20 -3.12 10.08
CA VAL A 103 5.31 -2.21 9.37
C VAL A 103 4.55 -1.36 10.38
N THR A 104 4.77 -0.05 10.36
CA THR A 104 3.95 0.90 11.12
C THR A 104 2.67 1.19 10.35
N VAL A 105 1.53 0.97 10.99
CA VAL A 105 0.19 1.23 10.45
C VAL A 105 -0.45 2.40 11.20
N GLY A 106 -0.96 3.37 10.46
CA GLY A 106 -1.72 4.50 10.96
C GLY A 106 -3.16 4.48 10.47
N CYS A 107 -4.12 4.64 11.38
CA CYS A 107 -5.54 4.75 11.08
C CYS A 107 -6.10 6.10 11.53
N TYR A 108 -6.81 6.77 10.62
CA TYR A 108 -7.36 8.11 10.80
C TYR A 108 -8.85 8.14 10.48
N ALA A 109 -9.61 8.93 11.24
CA ALA A 109 -11.02 9.15 10.96
C ALA A 109 -11.19 9.84 9.60
N ILE A 110 -12.23 9.44 8.87
CA ILE A 110 -12.72 10.21 7.74
C ILE A 110 -13.73 11.23 8.28
N GLY A 111 -13.48 12.51 8.00
CA GLY A 111 -14.32 13.62 8.42
C GLY A 111 -13.79 14.94 7.89
N GLU A 112 -14.36 16.05 8.37
CA GLU A 112 -13.99 17.41 7.96
C GLU A 112 -12.99 18.06 8.93
N ASP A 113 -12.38 17.26 9.82
CA ASP A 113 -11.40 17.73 10.79
C ASP A 113 -10.20 18.35 10.06
N THR A 114 -9.83 19.58 10.43
CA THR A 114 -8.63 20.24 9.89
C THR A 114 -7.32 19.61 10.36
N THR A 115 -7.39 18.85 11.44
CA THR A 115 -6.27 18.08 11.99
C THR A 115 -6.54 16.58 11.85
N PRO A 116 -5.57 15.77 11.38
CA PRO A 116 -5.75 14.33 11.28
C PRO A 116 -6.02 13.70 12.65
N ARG A 117 -7.21 13.15 12.85
CA ARG A 117 -7.59 12.48 14.10
C ARG A 117 -7.38 10.97 13.99
N ARG A 118 -6.44 10.43 14.78
CA ARG A 118 -6.23 8.99 14.85
C ARG A 118 -7.42 8.29 15.50
N ILE A 119 -7.81 7.14 14.99
CA ILE A 119 -8.85 6.28 15.57
C ILE A 119 -8.44 4.81 15.47
N ASN A 120 -8.89 4.01 16.44
CA ASN A 120 -8.78 2.57 16.30
C ASN A 120 -9.80 2.09 15.25
N SER A 121 -9.33 1.30 14.29
CA SER A 121 -10.16 0.69 13.24
C SER A 121 -9.62 -0.70 12.92
N PRO A 122 -10.47 -1.67 12.59
CA PRO A 122 -10.01 -2.88 11.91
C PRO A 122 -9.32 -2.52 10.59
N TRP A 123 -8.27 -3.26 10.26
CA TRP A 123 -7.53 -3.09 9.02
C TRP A 123 -6.99 -4.43 8.49
N VAL A 124 -6.86 -4.49 7.18
CA VAL A 124 -6.16 -5.55 6.46
C VAL A 124 -4.85 -5.00 5.89
N LEU A 125 -3.81 -5.82 5.90
CA LEU A 125 -2.52 -5.54 5.30
C LEU A 125 -2.22 -6.62 4.27
N SER A 126 -1.71 -6.23 3.11
CA SER A 126 -1.11 -7.10 2.11
C SER A 126 0.31 -6.65 1.82
N TYR A 127 1.24 -7.59 1.83
CA TYR A 127 2.65 -7.40 1.49
C TYR A 127 3.01 -8.27 0.29
N VAL A 128 3.79 -7.72 -0.65
CA VAL A 128 4.39 -8.47 -1.74
C VAL A 128 5.79 -7.95 -2.08
N GLU A 129 6.70 -8.84 -2.48
CA GLU A 129 7.97 -8.48 -3.11
C GLU A 129 8.12 -9.19 -4.45
N GLY A 130 8.48 -8.46 -5.51
CA GLY A 130 8.82 -9.03 -6.81
C GLY A 130 7.64 -9.60 -7.61
N ALA A 131 6.41 -9.29 -7.23
CA ALA A 131 5.18 -9.65 -7.93
C ALA A 131 4.07 -8.62 -7.69
N GLY A 132 2.94 -8.72 -8.41
CA GLY A 132 1.74 -7.95 -8.12
C GLY A 132 1.04 -8.39 -6.82
N LEU A 133 0.10 -7.60 -6.31
CA LEU A 133 -0.64 -7.93 -5.07
C LEU A 133 -1.43 -9.26 -5.14
N HIS A 134 -1.67 -9.81 -6.33
CA HIS A 134 -2.25 -11.14 -6.52
C HIS A 134 -1.24 -12.28 -6.32
N ARG A 135 0.06 -11.99 -6.28
CA ARG A 135 1.17 -12.95 -6.22
C ARG A 135 1.30 -13.89 -7.44
N ASP A 136 0.32 -13.93 -8.33
CA ASP A 136 0.40 -14.66 -9.60
C ASP A 136 1.45 -14.04 -10.54
N ALA A 137 2.49 -14.81 -10.87
CA ALA A 137 3.56 -14.35 -11.76
C ALA A 137 3.17 -14.33 -13.25
N SER A 138 2.06 -14.98 -13.63
CA SER A 138 1.57 -15.03 -15.01
C SER A 138 0.78 -13.78 -15.40
N ALA A 139 0.24 -13.04 -14.43
CA ALA A 139 -0.43 -11.77 -14.64
C ALA A 139 0.57 -10.62 -14.49
N PRO A 140 0.86 -9.83 -15.56
CA PRO A 140 1.77 -8.71 -15.45
C PRO A 140 1.25 -7.66 -14.47
N ALA A 141 2.14 -7.19 -13.60
CA ALA A 141 1.81 -6.24 -12.57
C ALA A 141 3.01 -5.35 -12.23
N ALA A 142 2.71 -4.27 -11.54
CA ALA A 142 3.73 -3.37 -11.01
C ALA A 142 3.28 -2.82 -9.66
N TYR A 143 4.24 -2.42 -8.85
CA TYR A 143 4.00 -1.52 -7.75
C TYR A 143 5.08 -0.46 -7.70
N VAL A 144 4.75 0.71 -7.19
CA VAL A 144 5.70 1.81 -7.01
C VAL A 144 5.40 2.52 -5.71
N THR A 145 6.44 2.92 -5.00
CA THR A 145 6.32 3.85 -3.87
C THR A 145 7.21 5.06 -4.10
N THR A 146 6.77 6.22 -3.61
CA THR A 146 7.56 7.44 -3.67
C THR A 146 8.38 7.68 -2.41
N THR A 147 9.55 8.30 -2.57
CA THR A 147 10.46 8.71 -1.50
C THR A 147 11.00 10.11 -1.75
N GLY A 148 11.82 10.61 -0.82
CA GLY A 148 12.41 11.95 -0.87
C GLY A 148 11.43 13.07 -0.53
N ASP A 149 11.68 14.24 -1.09
CA ASP A 149 10.85 15.43 -0.94
C ASP A 149 9.50 15.24 -1.65
N VAL A 150 8.40 15.50 -0.95
CA VAL A 150 7.04 15.40 -1.50
C VAL A 150 6.74 16.45 -2.58
N GLY A 151 7.48 17.56 -2.59
CA GLY A 151 7.45 18.57 -3.65
C GLY A 151 8.25 18.19 -4.90
N ASN A 152 9.18 17.24 -4.77
CA ASN A 152 10.02 16.71 -5.86
C ASN A 152 10.18 15.18 -5.70
N PRO A 153 9.08 14.42 -5.85
CA PRO A 153 9.05 13.00 -5.49
C PRO A 153 10.02 12.19 -6.35
N GLN A 154 10.63 11.19 -5.75
CA GLN A 154 11.47 10.21 -6.45
C GLN A 154 10.84 8.82 -6.31
N VAL A 155 11.14 7.91 -7.24
CA VAL A 155 10.77 6.50 -7.12
C VAL A 155 11.70 5.82 -6.12
N ASP A 156 11.12 5.12 -5.14
CA ASP A 156 11.86 4.24 -4.24
C ASP A 156 12.07 2.88 -4.92
N THR A 157 13.24 2.69 -5.53
CA THR A 157 13.56 1.47 -6.28
C THR A 157 13.63 0.21 -5.41
N ARG A 158 13.78 0.32 -4.08
CA ARG A 158 13.76 -0.84 -3.17
C ARG A 158 12.34 -1.37 -2.93
N ARG A 159 11.35 -0.51 -3.13
CA ARG A 159 9.93 -0.73 -2.87
C ARG A 159 9.10 -0.50 -4.13
N SER A 160 9.73 -0.67 -5.30
CA SER A 160 9.09 -0.62 -6.61
C SER A 160 9.47 -1.84 -7.44
N TYR A 161 8.56 -2.27 -8.29
CA TYR A 161 8.68 -3.44 -9.15
C TYR A 161 7.83 -3.26 -10.40
N SER A 162 8.30 -3.79 -11.51
CA SER A 162 7.53 -3.95 -12.75
C SER A 162 7.84 -5.31 -13.34
N ALA A 163 6.81 -6.03 -13.79
CA ALA A 163 6.97 -7.31 -14.48
C ALA A 163 7.84 -7.20 -15.74
N ASP A 164 7.88 -6.02 -16.38
CA ASP A 164 8.72 -5.76 -17.56
C ASP A 164 10.13 -5.24 -17.20
N GLY A 165 10.48 -5.20 -15.90
CA GLY A 165 11.79 -4.76 -15.41
C GLY A 165 12.04 -3.25 -15.50
N GLU A 166 11.07 -2.47 -16.00
CA GLU A 166 11.20 -1.01 -16.07
C GLU A 166 11.08 -0.34 -14.70
N THR A 167 11.76 0.80 -14.54
CA THR A 167 11.53 1.71 -13.41
C THR A 167 10.67 2.86 -13.90
N PRO A 168 9.49 3.12 -13.30
CA PRO A 168 8.65 4.22 -13.73
C PRO A 168 9.28 5.58 -13.42
N THR A 169 8.71 6.63 -14.01
CA THR A 169 8.99 8.01 -13.59
C THR A 169 7.82 8.56 -12.79
N VAL A 170 8.09 9.51 -11.90
CA VAL A 170 7.07 10.27 -11.15
C VAL A 170 7.33 11.76 -11.33
N SER A 171 6.27 12.52 -11.57
CA SER A 171 6.31 13.98 -11.63
C SER A 171 5.20 14.59 -10.80
N ARG A 172 5.50 15.72 -10.16
CA ARG A 172 4.49 16.54 -9.49
C ARG A 172 3.95 17.56 -10.48
N LEU A 173 2.65 17.56 -10.67
CA LEU A 173 1.93 18.46 -11.58
C LEU A 173 1.31 19.66 -10.85
N GLY A 174 1.07 19.53 -9.54
CA GLY A 174 0.54 20.56 -8.67
C GLY A 174 0.52 20.10 -7.21
N ALA A 175 0.02 20.94 -6.30
CA ALA A 175 -0.12 20.56 -4.90
C ALA A 175 -1.04 19.34 -4.73
N GLY A 176 -0.48 18.24 -4.23
CA GLY A 176 -1.17 16.97 -4.11
C GLY A 176 -1.54 16.32 -5.44
N TRP A 177 -1.00 16.77 -6.59
CA TRP A 177 -1.27 16.15 -7.89
C TRP A 177 0.03 15.63 -8.51
N TYR A 178 0.05 14.32 -8.74
CA TYR A 178 1.19 13.61 -9.28
C TYR A 178 0.79 12.78 -10.50
N ARG A 179 1.78 12.49 -11.35
CA ARG A 179 1.66 11.53 -12.44
C ARG A 179 2.81 10.53 -12.37
N VAL A 180 2.46 9.25 -12.40
CA VAL A 180 3.40 8.15 -12.60
C VAL A 180 3.31 7.68 -14.05
N ALA A 181 4.45 7.47 -14.70
CA ALA A 181 4.52 7.02 -16.09
C ALA A 181 5.39 5.78 -16.25
N TYR A 182 4.82 4.79 -16.92
CA TYR A 182 5.43 3.55 -17.39
C TYR A 182 5.38 3.52 -18.93
N THR A 183 6.36 2.87 -19.54
CA THR A 183 6.59 2.82 -20.99
C THR A 183 6.49 1.41 -21.59
N GLY A 184 6.39 0.37 -20.77
CA GLY A 184 6.37 -1.03 -21.24
C GLY A 184 5.12 -1.81 -20.84
N ILE A 185 4.49 -1.46 -19.71
CA ILE A 185 3.52 -2.38 -19.08
C ILE A 185 2.04 -2.16 -19.44
N GLY A 186 1.67 -1.03 -20.04
CA GLY A 186 0.27 -0.66 -20.26
C GLY A 186 -0.56 -1.63 -21.12
N LYS A 187 -1.87 -1.71 -20.83
CA LYS A 187 -2.91 -2.36 -21.63
C LYS A 187 -4.31 -1.81 -21.34
N LEU A 188 -5.21 -1.84 -22.31
CA LEU A 188 -6.57 -1.39 -22.05
C LEU A 188 -7.28 -2.32 -21.06
N GLY A 189 -7.98 -1.76 -20.05
CA GLY A 189 -8.77 -2.50 -19.06
C GLY A 189 -8.05 -2.78 -17.73
N ASP A 190 -6.92 -2.14 -17.48
CA ASP A 190 -6.12 -2.35 -16.28
C ASP A 190 -6.74 -1.72 -15.01
N SER A 191 -6.20 -2.12 -13.86
CA SER A 191 -6.61 -1.62 -12.55
C SER A 191 -5.41 -1.08 -11.76
N ALA A 192 -5.64 -0.01 -11.03
CA ALA A 192 -4.69 0.55 -10.08
C ALA A 192 -5.36 0.83 -8.72
N GLN A 193 -4.58 0.67 -7.67
CA GLN A 193 -4.91 1.05 -6.30
C GLN A 193 -3.86 2.02 -5.78
N VAL A 194 -4.30 3.06 -5.08
CA VAL A 194 -3.45 4.12 -4.56
C VAL A 194 -3.57 4.16 -3.05
N SER A 195 -2.44 4.24 -2.37
CA SER A 195 -2.37 4.43 -0.91
C SER A 195 -1.48 5.62 -0.58
N SER A 196 -1.88 6.41 0.42
CA SER A 196 -0.98 7.39 1.04
C SER A 196 0.09 6.67 1.86
N LEU A 197 1.30 7.21 1.93
CA LEU A 197 2.35 6.80 2.86
C LEU A 197 2.71 7.94 3.84
N SER A 198 1.99 9.06 3.76
CA SER A 198 2.18 10.21 4.64
C SER A 198 1.14 10.21 5.76
N PRO A 199 1.57 10.29 7.04
CA PRO A 199 0.67 10.36 8.20
C PRO A 199 -0.39 11.44 8.04
N GLY A 200 -1.66 11.05 8.24
CA GLY A 200 -2.80 11.97 8.21
C GLY A 200 -3.13 12.57 6.85
N ARG A 201 -2.46 12.12 5.78
CA ARG A 201 -2.82 12.43 4.39
C ARG A 201 -3.60 11.25 3.82
N TYR A 202 -4.36 11.52 2.78
CA TYR A 202 -4.95 10.47 1.96
C TYR A 202 -4.68 10.76 0.49
N CYS A 203 -4.51 9.69 -0.27
CA CYS A 203 -4.34 9.76 -1.71
C CYS A 203 -5.37 8.83 -2.35
N HIS A 204 -5.82 9.18 -3.54
CA HIS A 204 -6.73 8.37 -4.33
C HIS A 204 -6.31 8.37 -5.80
N LEU A 205 -6.86 7.40 -6.53
CA LEU A 205 -6.67 7.29 -7.96
C LEU A 205 -7.35 8.48 -8.66
N GLY A 206 -6.60 9.10 -9.58
CA GLY A 206 -7.11 10.03 -10.56
C GLY A 206 -7.48 9.32 -11.85
N ASN A 207 -6.94 9.79 -12.97
CA ASN A 207 -7.07 9.11 -14.25
C ASN A 207 -6.05 7.98 -14.39
N ILE A 208 -6.49 6.87 -14.97
CA ILE A 208 -5.62 5.82 -15.52
C ILE A 208 -5.70 5.90 -17.05
N ASN A 209 -4.59 6.24 -17.69
CA ASN A 209 -4.48 6.22 -19.16
C ASN A 209 -3.55 5.07 -19.54
N SER A 210 -4.15 3.94 -19.88
CA SER A 210 -3.43 2.73 -20.25
C SER A 210 -3.66 2.41 -21.73
N TYR A 211 -2.57 2.25 -22.48
CA TYR A 211 -2.55 2.05 -23.93
C TYR A 211 -1.93 0.69 -24.25
N SER A 212 -2.43 0.01 -25.29
CA SER A 212 -1.91 -1.30 -25.71
C SER A 212 -0.82 -1.23 -26.79
N ALA A 213 -0.71 -0.14 -27.55
CA ALA A 213 0.27 0.02 -28.62
C ALA A 213 0.59 1.52 -28.92
N PRO A 214 1.83 2.00 -28.66
CA PRO A 214 2.82 1.33 -27.81
C PRO A 214 2.27 1.16 -26.38
N PRO A 215 2.70 0.13 -25.65
CA PRO A 215 2.24 -0.04 -24.28
C PRO A 215 2.69 1.18 -23.47
N ARG A 216 1.75 1.82 -22.79
CA ARG A 216 2.04 2.99 -21.96
C ARG A 216 1.00 3.08 -20.87
N LEU A 217 1.43 3.34 -19.65
CA LEU A 217 0.55 3.56 -18.51
C LEU A 217 0.89 4.90 -17.87
N LEU A 218 -0.11 5.77 -17.77
CA LEU A 218 -0.06 6.99 -16.98
C LEU A 218 -1.10 6.90 -15.85
N VAL A 219 -0.65 7.04 -14.62
CA VAL A 219 -1.52 7.04 -13.44
C VAL A 219 -1.42 8.41 -12.78
N ASP A 220 -2.53 9.14 -12.75
CA ASP A 220 -2.65 10.35 -11.95
C ASP A 220 -3.00 9.97 -10.51
N VAL A 221 -2.34 10.62 -9.56
CA VAL A 221 -2.57 10.45 -8.12
C VAL A 221 -2.92 11.80 -7.53
N TYR A 222 -4.01 11.83 -6.78
CA TYR A 222 -4.46 13.01 -6.04
C TYR A 222 -4.38 12.76 -4.54
N CYS A 223 -3.61 13.60 -3.85
CA CYS A 223 -3.38 13.57 -2.42
C CYS A 223 -3.92 14.82 -1.75
N HIS A 224 -4.41 14.65 -0.52
CA HIS A 224 -5.15 15.67 0.21
C HIS A 224 -4.77 15.69 1.69
N SER A 225 -5.00 16.84 2.32
CA SER A 225 -5.01 17.02 3.77
C SER A 225 -6.21 16.33 4.42
N ALA A 226 -6.25 16.27 5.76
CA ALA A 226 -7.44 15.81 6.48
C ALA A 226 -8.69 16.65 6.14
N ALA A 227 -8.51 17.95 5.89
CA ALA A 227 -9.57 18.87 5.46
C ALA A 227 -10.01 18.68 3.99
N GLY A 228 -9.41 17.75 3.24
CA GLY A 228 -9.73 17.50 1.83
C GLY A 228 -9.18 18.51 0.84
N THR A 229 -8.25 19.38 1.27
CA THR A 229 -7.53 20.28 0.36
C THR A 229 -6.32 19.59 -0.26
N GLY A 230 -6.03 19.87 -1.52
CA GLY A 230 -4.88 19.31 -2.24
C GLY A 230 -3.57 19.55 -1.47
N ALA A 231 -2.85 18.47 -1.16
CA ALA A 231 -1.66 18.53 -0.35
C ALA A 231 -0.66 17.44 -0.72
N ASP A 232 0.62 17.81 -0.72
CA ASP A 232 1.70 16.91 -1.09
C ASP A 232 1.88 15.78 -0.06
N ALA A 233 2.11 14.58 -0.58
CA ALA A 233 2.27 13.37 0.22
C ALA A 233 3.13 12.33 -0.52
N ARG A 234 3.77 11.45 0.25
CA ARG A 234 4.28 10.20 -0.29
C ARG A 234 3.10 9.26 -0.53
N PHE A 235 3.21 8.42 -1.55
CA PHE A 235 2.17 7.50 -1.95
C PHE A 235 2.78 6.24 -2.56
N GLY A 236 1.97 5.19 -2.64
CA GLY A 236 2.27 4.02 -3.43
C GLY A 236 1.11 3.62 -4.33
N ILE A 237 1.45 2.95 -5.42
CA ILE A 237 0.50 2.42 -6.40
C ILE A 237 0.75 0.92 -6.52
N ALA A 238 -0.32 0.13 -6.47
CA ALA A 238 -0.32 -1.23 -6.99
C ALA A 238 -1.13 -1.26 -8.27
N TYR A 239 -0.56 -1.83 -9.32
CA TYR A 239 -1.14 -1.91 -10.65
C TYR A 239 -1.19 -3.37 -11.10
N VAL A 240 -2.32 -3.78 -11.66
CA VAL A 240 -2.51 -5.08 -12.27
C VAL A 240 -3.00 -4.88 -13.70
N ARG A 241 -2.32 -5.56 -14.61
CA ARG A 241 -2.65 -5.55 -16.03
C ARG A 241 -3.74 -6.56 -16.32
N ALA A 242 -4.66 -6.23 -17.22
CA ALA A 242 -5.62 -7.21 -17.72
C ALA A 242 -4.90 -8.37 -18.46
N PRO A 243 -5.33 -9.63 -18.29
CA PRO A 243 -4.74 -10.80 -18.94
C PRO A 243 -4.80 -10.71 -20.48
#